data_AF-A7H7H2-F1
#
_entry.id   AF-A7H7H2-F1
#
_cell.length_a   1.000
_cell.length_b   1.000
_cell.length_c   1.000
_cell.angle_alpha   90.00
_cell.angle_beta   90.00
_cell.angle_gamma   90.00
#
_symmetry.space_group_name_H-M   'P 1'
#
loop_
_entity.id
_entity.type
_entity.pdbx_description
1 polymer ?
#
loop_
_entity_poly.entity_id
_entity_poly.type
_entity_poly.pdbx_seq_one_letter_code
_entity_poly.pdbx_strand_id
1 'polypeptide(L)'
;MAGAGLAVALVFGLWLHQAHVQATALLASDPETRALVARSDRVLLGAFGAIALLLAGALGLLGVVVTHRVAGPVFVMGHYVRVLSEGRFPRMRTLRRSDELKPFFRTFIQAVEAMKAREARHAAVLSDALQRMCAASARSPELAPAIEALTAALAERHSALALDDSEPTPIAVPAPQRRALP
;
A
#
# COMPACT_ATOMS: atom_id res chain seq x y z
N MET A 1 -16.11 -1.82 11.54
CA MET A 1 -16.42 -2.65 10.37
C MET A 1 -16.88 -4.06 10.75
N ALA A 2 -16.14 -4.83 11.57
CA ALA A 2 -16.52 -6.20 11.94
C ALA A 2 -17.90 -6.32 12.65
N GLY A 3 -18.24 -5.38 13.55
CA GLY A 3 -19.53 -5.40 14.26
C GLY A 3 -20.75 -5.21 13.37
N ALA A 4 -20.64 -4.40 12.31
CA ALA A 4 -21.74 -4.20 11.35
C ALA A 4 -22.00 -5.46 10.52
N GLY A 5 -20.94 -6.17 10.11
CA GLY A 5 -21.05 -7.44 9.40
C GLY A 5 -21.71 -8.53 10.25
N LEU A 6 -21.35 -8.61 11.53
CA LEU A 6 -21.98 -9.55 12.48
C LEU A 6 -23.47 -9.27 12.65
N ALA A 7 -23.85 -8.00 12.80
CA ALA A 7 -25.25 -7.60 12.95
C ALA A 7 -26.08 -7.95 11.71
N VAL A 8 -25.58 -7.67 10.50
CA VAL A 8 -26.25 -8.03 9.25
C VAL A 8 -26.38 -9.56 9.11
N ALA A 9 -25.34 -10.31 9.44
CA ALA A 9 -25.37 -11.77 9.39
C ALA A 9 -26.40 -12.37 10.36
N LEU A 10 -26.51 -11.83 11.57
CA LEU A 10 -27.51 -12.26 12.56
C LEU A 10 -28.94 -11.94 12.12
N VAL A 11 -29.19 -10.72 11.63
CA VAL A 11 -30.52 -10.33 11.13
C VAL A 11 -30.92 -11.20 9.94
N PHE A 12 -30.01 -11.37 8.97
CA PHE A 12 -30.28 -12.19 7.79
C PHE A 12 -30.46 -13.68 8.15
N GLY A 13 -29.65 -14.21 9.06
CA GLY A 13 -29.78 -15.58 9.56
C GLY A 13 -31.10 -15.83 10.28
N LEU A 14 -31.52 -14.90 11.15
CA LEU A 14 -32.83 -14.95 11.81
C LEU A 14 -33.98 -14.85 10.80
N TRP A 15 -33.89 -13.95 9.82
CA TRP A 15 -34.89 -13.81 8.78
C TRP A 15 -35.01 -15.07 7.92
N LEU A 16 -33.89 -15.68 7.54
CA LEU A 16 -33.87 -16.92 6.76
C LEU A 16 -34.46 -18.09 7.56
N HIS A 17 -34.13 -18.19 8.85
CA HIS A 17 -34.72 -19.18 9.75
C HIS A 17 -36.24 -18.97 9.89
N GLN A 18 -36.70 -17.73 10.03
CA GLN A 18 -38.13 -17.43 10.10
C GLN A 18 -38.87 -17.73 8.80
N ALA A 19 -38.32 -17.32 7.64
CA ALA A 19 -38.88 -17.62 6.33
C ALA A 19 -38.98 -19.14 6.10
N HIS A 20 -38.00 -19.89 6.58
CA HIS A 20 -37.98 -21.34 6.50
C HIS A 20 -39.04 -22.01 7.39
N VAL A 21 -39.19 -21.56 8.64
CA VAL A 21 -40.26 -22.04 9.55
C VAL A 21 -41.64 -21.73 8.96
N GLN A 22 -41.81 -20.57 8.32
CA GLN A 22 -43.05 -20.20 7.65
C GLN A 22 -43.35 -21.11 6.43
N ALA A 23 -42.35 -21.41 5.62
CA ALA A 23 -42.50 -22.28 4.44
C ALA A 23 -42.88 -23.72 4.83
N THR A 24 -42.25 -24.26 5.89
CA THR A 24 -42.51 -25.62 6.38
C THR A 24 -43.88 -25.75 7.05
N ALA A 25 -44.36 -24.70 7.73
CA ALA A 25 -45.70 -24.67 8.32
C ALA A 25 -46.82 -24.77 7.28
N LEU A 26 -46.60 -24.27 6.05
CA LEU A 26 -47.58 -24.31 4.96
C LEU A 26 -47.65 -25.66 4.24
N LEU A 27 -46.57 -26.46 4.26
CA LEU A 27 -46.45 -27.70 3.50
C LEU A 27 -46.99 -28.96 4.21
N ALA A 28 -47.22 -28.90 5.52
CA ALA A 28 -47.24 -30.10 6.35
C ALA A 28 -48.60 -30.43 6.98
N SER A 29 -49.52 -31.01 6.20
CA SER A 29 -50.81 -31.53 6.70
C SER A 29 -50.70 -32.91 7.38
N ASP A 30 -49.73 -33.73 6.95
CA ASP A 30 -49.61 -35.15 7.31
C ASP A 30 -48.40 -35.44 8.25
N PRO A 31 -48.56 -36.25 9.33
CA PRO A 31 -47.50 -36.51 10.32
C PRO A 31 -46.26 -37.27 9.82
N GLU A 32 -46.38 -38.19 8.85
CA GLU A 32 -45.20 -38.88 8.30
C GLU A 32 -44.36 -37.94 7.43
N THR A 33 -45.05 -37.13 6.61
CA THR A 33 -44.41 -36.09 5.79
C THR A 33 -43.66 -35.06 6.64
N ARG A 34 -44.21 -34.65 7.81
CA ARG A 34 -43.55 -33.76 8.78
C ARG A 34 -42.22 -34.30 9.30
N ALA A 35 -42.16 -35.58 9.63
CA ALA A 35 -40.96 -36.19 10.21
C ALA A 35 -39.81 -36.25 9.20
N LEU A 36 -40.13 -36.54 7.94
CA LEU A 36 -39.15 -36.61 6.85
C LEU A 36 -38.61 -35.22 6.48
N VAL A 37 -39.49 -34.21 6.41
CA VAL A 37 -39.11 -32.81 6.16
C VAL A 37 -38.23 -32.28 7.29
N ALA A 38 -38.61 -32.47 8.55
CA ALA A 38 -37.84 -31.99 9.71
C ALA A 38 -36.42 -32.60 9.79
N ARG A 39 -36.23 -33.83 9.33
CA ARG A 39 -34.89 -34.45 9.28
C ARG A 39 -34.03 -33.86 8.17
N SER A 40 -34.61 -33.68 6.99
CA SER A 40 -33.94 -33.09 5.82
C SER A 40 -33.56 -31.63 6.08
N ASP A 41 -34.45 -30.88 6.74
CA ASP A 41 -34.24 -29.48 7.09
C ASP A 41 -33.09 -29.28 8.06
N ARG A 42 -32.97 -30.12 9.09
CA ARG A 42 -31.83 -30.03 10.03
C ARG A 42 -30.49 -30.23 9.32
N VAL A 43 -30.45 -31.12 8.32
CA VAL A 43 -29.25 -31.34 7.51
C VAL A 43 -28.97 -30.14 6.61
N LEU A 44 -29.98 -29.60 5.94
CA LEU A 44 -29.86 -28.42 5.08
C LEU A 44 -29.45 -27.15 5.85
N LEU A 45 -30.09 -26.86 6.99
CA LEU A 45 -29.75 -25.73 7.86
C LEU A 45 -28.35 -25.89 8.45
N GLY A 46 -27.99 -27.10 8.88
CA GLY A 46 -26.63 -27.40 9.34
C GLY A 46 -25.58 -27.18 8.25
N ALA A 47 -25.87 -27.60 7.01
CA ALA A 47 -25.00 -27.38 5.87
C ALA A 47 -24.86 -25.89 5.53
N PHE A 48 -25.96 -25.13 5.49
CA PHE A 48 -25.90 -23.68 5.26
C PHE A 48 -25.14 -22.94 6.36
N GLY A 49 -25.34 -23.29 7.62
CA GLY A 49 -24.58 -22.73 8.74
C GLY A 49 -23.08 -23.02 8.63
N ALA A 50 -22.70 -24.25 8.28
CA ALA A 50 -21.31 -24.63 8.07
C ALA A 50 -20.67 -23.86 6.90
N ILE A 51 -21.38 -23.75 5.76
CA ILE A 51 -20.92 -22.98 4.60
C ILE A 51 -20.76 -21.49 4.95
N ALA A 52 -21.73 -20.92 5.66
CA ALA A 52 -21.68 -19.51 6.08
C ALA A 52 -20.48 -19.24 6.99
N LEU A 53 -20.23 -20.12 7.97
CA LEU A 53 -19.08 -20.02 8.87
C LEU A 53 -17.75 -20.12 8.11
N LEU A 54 -17.66 -21.09 7.20
CA LEU A 54 -16.48 -21.31 6.36
C LEU A 54 -16.21 -20.10 5.45
N LEU A 55 -17.26 -19.55 4.82
CA LEU A 55 -17.15 -18.36 3.97
C LEU A 55 -16.74 -17.13 4.77
N ALA A 56 -17.31 -16.91 5.95
CA ALA A 56 -16.93 -15.82 6.85
C ALA A 56 -15.45 -15.92 7.26
N GLY A 57 -14.99 -17.12 7.62
CA GLY A 57 -13.58 -17.38 7.93
C GLY A 57 -12.65 -17.13 6.74
N ALA A 58 -13.02 -17.62 5.55
CA ALA A 58 -12.25 -17.44 4.32
C ALA A 58 -12.14 -15.95 3.93
N LEU A 59 -13.24 -15.21 3.98
CA LEU A 59 -13.27 -13.76 3.71
C LEU A 59 -12.47 -12.97 4.76
N GLY A 60 -12.58 -13.35 6.04
CA GLY A 60 -11.78 -12.75 7.11
C GLY A 60 -10.29 -12.94 6.88
N LEU A 61 -9.86 -14.17 6.57
CA LEU A 61 -8.47 -14.48 6.26
C LEU A 61 -7.99 -13.74 5.01
N LEU A 62 -8.81 -13.69 3.95
CA LEU A 62 -8.50 -12.94 2.73
C LEU A 62 -8.28 -11.45 3.05
N GLY A 63 -9.14 -10.84 3.87
CA GLY A 63 -8.98 -9.46 4.31
C GLY A 63 -7.66 -9.22 5.05
N VAL A 64 -7.28 -10.14 5.94
CA VAL A 64 -5.99 -10.08 6.65
C VAL A 64 -4.82 -10.20 5.66
N VAL A 65 -4.89 -11.12 4.70
CA VAL A 65 -3.84 -11.29 3.68
C VAL A 65 -3.70 -10.04 2.81
N VAL A 66 -4.81 -9.47 2.36
CA VAL A 66 -4.81 -8.25 1.53
C VAL A 66 -4.24 -7.06 2.30
N THR A 67 -4.65 -6.86 3.56
CA THR A 67 -4.12 -5.76 4.38
C THR A 67 -2.61 -5.86 4.56
N HIS A 68 -2.05 -7.05 4.77
CA HIS A 68 -0.59 -7.22 4.88
C HIS A 68 0.14 -7.03 3.55
N ARG A 69 -0.44 -7.48 2.43
CA ARG A 69 0.21 -7.42 1.09
C ARG A 69 0.08 -6.06 0.41
N VAL A 70 -0.83 -5.20 0.87
CA VAL A 70 -1.08 -3.86 0.32
C VAL A 70 -0.63 -2.75 1.28
N ALA A 71 -1.01 -2.79 2.56
CA ALA A 71 -0.77 -1.66 3.48
C ALA A 71 0.73 -1.45 3.76
N GLY A 72 1.52 -2.53 3.86
CA GLY A 72 2.96 -2.44 4.05
C GLY A 72 3.67 -1.66 2.94
N PRO A 73 3.53 -2.09 1.67
CA PRO A 73 4.07 -1.34 0.53
C PRO A 73 3.55 0.10 0.43
N VAL A 74 2.24 0.34 0.66
CA VAL A 74 1.67 1.70 0.63
C VAL A 74 2.33 2.61 1.67
N PHE A 75 2.57 2.11 2.88
CA PHE A 75 3.22 2.89 3.93
C PHE A 75 4.64 3.30 3.54
N VAL A 76 5.43 2.38 2.99
CA VAL A 76 6.80 2.66 2.51
C VAL A 76 6.77 3.69 1.38
N MET A 77 5.84 3.55 0.43
CA MET A 77 5.70 4.53 -0.67
C MET A 77 5.27 5.91 -0.16
N GLY A 78 4.39 5.97 0.84
CA GLY A 78 4.01 7.23 1.49
C GLY A 78 5.19 7.94 2.13
N HIS A 79 6.13 7.19 2.72
CA HIS A 79 7.38 7.76 3.23
C HIS A 79 8.24 8.33 2.09
N TYR A 80 8.40 7.61 0.97
CA TYR A 80 9.14 8.12 -0.19
C TYR A 80 8.53 9.40 -0.77
N VAL A 81 7.20 9.46 -0.88
CA VAL A 81 6.49 10.66 -1.32
C VAL A 81 6.73 11.83 -0.37
N ARG A 82 6.77 11.59 0.95
CA ARG A 82 7.10 12.63 1.93
C ARG A 82 8.51 13.18 1.73
N VAL A 83 9.51 12.30 1.55
CA VAL A 83 10.89 12.72 1.27
C VAL A 83 10.96 13.54 -0.03
N LEU A 84 10.24 13.12 -1.09
CA LEU A 84 10.12 13.91 -2.32
C LEU A 84 9.49 15.29 -2.08
N SER A 85 8.46 15.37 -1.23
CA SER A 85 7.77 16.63 -0.94
C SER A 85 8.66 17.63 -0.18
N GLU A 86 9.69 17.14 0.52
CA GLU A 86 10.71 17.95 1.19
C GLU A 86 11.84 18.37 0.24
N GLY A 87 11.70 18.12 -1.06
CA GLY A 87 12.71 18.45 -2.07
C GLY A 87 13.89 17.50 -2.12
N ARG A 88 13.81 16.35 -1.43
CA ARG A 88 14.89 15.35 -1.34
C ARG A 88 14.56 14.10 -2.13
N PHE A 89 15.59 13.34 -2.52
CA PHE A 89 15.40 12.07 -3.22
C PHE A 89 15.66 10.87 -2.29
N PRO A 90 14.65 10.01 -2.02
CA PRO A 90 14.81 8.87 -1.14
C PRO A 90 15.59 7.74 -1.83
N ARG A 91 16.39 7.03 -1.04
CA ARG A 91 17.00 5.77 -1.47
C ARG A 91 15.95 4.66 -1.48
N MET A 92 15.56 4.24 -2.68
CA MET A 92 14.51 3.25 -2.83
C MET A 92 15.06 1.82 -2.78
N ARG A 93 14.43 0.97 -1.97
CA ARG A 93 14.68 -0.47 -1.92
C ARG A 93 13.60 -1.21 -2.69
N THR A 94 13.94 -2.34 -3.30
CA THR A 94 12.98 -3.20 -3.98
C THR A 94 11.93 -3.76 -3.00
N LEU A 95 10.64 -3.71 -3.37
CA LEU A 95 9.56 -4.38 -2.65
C LEU A 95 9.71 -5.92 -2.64
N ARG A 96 9.06 -6.59 -1.68
CA ARG A 96 9.12 -8.06 -1.55
C ARG A 96 8.42 -8.74 -2.72
N ARG A 97 8.86 -9.97 -3.03
CA ARG A 97 8.29 -10.78 -4.14
C ARG A 97 6.81 -11.14 -3.94
N SER A 98 6.23 -10.95 -2.77
CA SER A 98 4.82 -11.25 -2.51
C SER A 98 3.89 -10.04 -2.66
N ASP A 99 4.42 -8.83 -2.86
CA ASP A 99 3.61 -7.62 -2.79
C ASP A 99 2.81 -7.40 -4.09
N GLU A 100 1.56 -6.96 -3.98
CA GLU A 100 0.68 -6.75 -5.14
C GLU A 100 1.01 -5.44 -5.88
N LEU A 101 1.54 -4.45 -5.16
CA LEU A 101 1.84 -3.12 -5.70
C LEU A 101 3.18 -3.01 -6.43
N LYS A 102 3.87 -4.11 -6.73
CA LYS A 102 5.16 -4.04 -7.43
C LYS A 102 5.12 -3.36 -8.80
N PRO A 103 4.10 -3.59 -9.67
CA PRO A 103 4.08 -2.93 -10.97
C PRO A 103 4.02 -1.40 -10.80
N PHE A 104 3.16 -0.94 -9.90
CA PHE A 104 3.07 0.47 -9.52
C PHE A 104 4.38 0.99 -8.94
N PHE A 105 5.00 0.25 -8.02
CA PHE A 105 6.27 0.63 -7.41
C PHE A 105 7.42 0.71 -8.42
N ARG A 106 7.44 -0.16 -9.42
CA ARG A 106 8.44 -0.10 -10.51
C ARG A 106 8.28 1.19 -11.31
N THR A 107 7.05 1.54 -11.69
CA THR A 107 6.75 2.79 -12.39
C THR A 107 7.11 4.00 -11.52
N PHE A 108 6.82 3.93 -10.21
CA PHE A 108 7.21 4.96 -9.25
C PHE A 108 8.74 5.14 -9.20
N ILE A 109 9.51 4.05 -9.12
CA ILE A 109 10.98 4.11 -9.17
C ILE A 109 11.46 4.81 -10.44
N GLN A 110 10.95 4.40 -11.59
CA GLN A 110 11.33 4.99 -12.87
C GLN A 110 11.02 6.49 -12.91
N ALA A 111 9.90 6.93 -12.34
CA ALA A 111 9.54 8.34 -12.27
C ALA A 111 10.53 9.15 -11.41
N VAL A 112 10.88 8.65 -10.22
CA VAL A 112 11.84 9.34 -9.34
C VAL A 112 13.23 9.37 -9.97
N GLU A 113 13.69 8.29 -10.59
CA GLU A 113 14.97 8.27 -11.31
C GLU A 113 14.99 9.27 -12.47
N ALA A 114 13.89 9.39 -13.21
CA ALA A 114 13.76 10.42 -14.24
C ALA A 114 13.80 11.85 -13.66
N MET A 115 13.23 12.06 -12.46
CA MET A 115 13.32 13.33 -11.74
C MET A 115 14.75 13.62 -11.27
N LYS A 116 15.45 12.65 -10.65
CA LYS A 116 16.87 12.77 -10.25
C LYS A 116 17.74 13.13 -11.46
N ALA A 117 17.57 12.43 -12.57
CA ALA A 117 18.32 12.68 -13.79
C ALA A 117 18.05 14.07 -14.38
N ARG A 118 16.80 14.54 -14.32
CA ARG A 118 16.44 15.91 -14.76
C ARG A 118 17.09 16.95 -13.85
N GLU A 119 17.04 16.74 -12.54
CA GLU A 119 17.62 17.64 -11.56
C GLU A 119 19.14 17.76 -11.70
N ALA A 120 19.83 16.63 -11.91
CA ALA A 120 21.26 16.60 -12.20
C ALA A 120 21.61 17.38 -13.48
N ARG A 121 20.81 17.25 -14.55
CA ARG A 121 21.00 18.06 -15.77
C ARG A 121 20.83 19.55 -15.51
N HIS A 122 19.82 19.94 -14.73
CA HIS A 122 19.61 21.35 -14.39
C HIS A 122 20.76 21.91 -13.55
N ALA A 123 21.25 21.15 -12.57
CA ALA A 123 22.41 21.53 -11.76
C ALA A 123 23.66 21.72 -12.63
N ALA A 124 23.91 20.83 -13.59
CA ALA A 124 25.04 20.96 -14.51
C ALA A 124 24.95 22.24 -15.38
N VAL A 125 23.77 22.55 -15.93
CA VAL A 125 23.55 23.78 -16.70
C VAL A 125 23.74 25.03 -15.84
N LEU A 126 23.23 25.00 -14.61
CA LEU A 126 23.38 26.11 -13.67
C LEU A 126 24.85 26.33 -13.28
N SER A 127 25.60 25.25 -13.08
CA SER A 127 27.03 25.31 -12.77
C SER A 127 27.85 25.92 -13.92
N ASP A 128 27.57 25.56 -15.18
CA ASP A 128 28.24 26.15 -16.35
C ASP A 128 27.89 27.65 -16.48
N ALA A 129 26.62 28.01 -16.30
CA ALA A 129 26.19 29.40 -16.33
C ALA A 129 26.89 30.25 -15.25
N LEU A 130 26.96 29.73 -14.02
CA LEU A 130 27.68 30.36 -12.91
C LEU A 130 29.16 30.57 -13.24
N GLN A 131 29.84 29.56 -13.79
CA GLN A 131 31.25 29.67 -14.16
C GLN A 131 31.50 30.80 -15.16
N ARG A 132 30.63 30.94 -16.17
CA ARG A 132 30.69 32.02 -17.17
C ARG A 132 30.40 33.40 -16.56
N MET A 133 29.43 33.47 -15.65
CA MET A 133 29.08 34.72 -14.95
C MET A 133 30.23 35.18 -14.03
N CYS A 134 30.85 34.27 -13.28
CA CYS A 134 32.01 34.58 -12.45
C CYS A 134 33.17 35.15 -13.29
N ALA A 135 33.45 34.56 -14.46
CA ALA A 135 34.48 35.07 -15.37
C ALA A 135 34.14 36.47 -15.91
N ALA A 136 32.85 36.78 -16.10
CA ALA A 136 32.39 38.10 -16.55
C ALA A 136 32.32 39.14 -15.42
N SER A 137 32.20 38.72 -14.16
CA SER A 137 32.02 39.58 -12.98
C SER A 137 33.15 40.60 -12.79
N ALA A 138 34.36 40.31 -13.28
CA ALA A 138 35.47 41.27 -13.26
C ALA A 138 35.19 42.57 -14.04
N ARG A 139 34.26 42.52 -15.01
CA ARG A 139 33.86 43.67 -15.84
C ARG A 139 32.54 44.30 -15.40
N SER A 140 31.76 43.60 -14.58
CA SER A 140 30.42 44.01 -14.13
C SER A 140 30.21 43.60 -12.67
N PRO A 141 30.64 44.44 -11.70
CA PRO A 141 30.49 44.16 -10.26
C PRO A 141 29.03 44.00 -9.81
N GLU A 142 28.09 44.58 -10.56
CA GLU A 142 26.64 44.46 -10.36
C GLU A 142 26.11 43.02 -10.44
N LEU A 143 26.89 42.08 -11.01
CA LEU A 143 26.52 40.66 -11.09
C LEU A 143 26.76 39.89 -9.78
N ALA A 144 27.53 40.45 -8.83
CA ALA A 144 27.87 39.79 -7.58
C ALA A 144 26.66 39.22 -6.80
N PRO A 145 25.57 39.97 -6.54
CA PRO A 145 24.42 39.43 -5.81
C PRO A 145 23.70 38.31 -6.57
N ALA A 146 23.67 38.37 -7.91
CA ALA A 146 23.07 37.31 -8.72
C ALA A 146 23.91 36.03 -8.67
N ILE A 147 25.24 36.16 -8.72
CA ILE A 147 26.17 35.03 -8.60
C ILE A 147 26.04 34.36 -7.24
N GLU A 148 25.95 35.14 -6.15
CA GLU A 148 25.75 34.62 -4.80
C GLU A 148 24.44 33.83 -4.68
N ALA A 149 23.32 34.40 -5.15
CA ALA A 149 22.01 33.75 -5.12
C ALA A 149 21.99 32.44 -5.93
N LEU A 150 22.58 32.45 -7.13
CA LEU A 150 22.66 31.24 -7.97
C LEU A 150 23.59 30.18 -7.37
N THR A 151 24.67 30.59 -6.70
CA THR A 151 25.59 29.67 -6.01
C THR A 151 24.89 28.97 -4.85
N ALA A 152 24.09 29.73 -4.06
CA ALA A 152 23.26 29.17 -3.01
C ALA A 152 22.23 28.17 -3.58
N ALA A 153 21.55 28.52 -4.67
CA ALA A 153 20.59 27.64 -5.33
C ALA A 153 21.23 26.35 -5.89
N LEU A 154 22.46 26.43 -6.42
CA LEU A 154 23.21 25.25 -6.87
C LEU A 154 23.61 24.34 -5.69
N ALA A 155 24.07 24.94 -4.59
CA ALA A 155 24.43 24.21 -3.38
C ALA A 155 23.23 23.46 -2.78
N GLU A 156 22.06 24.10 -2.73
CA GLU A 156 20.80 23.46 -2.30
C GLU A 156 20.46 22.25 -3.17
N ARG A 157 20.49 22.39 -4.51
CA ARG A 157 20.22 21.29 -5.45
C ARG A 157 21.23 20.16 -5.33
N HIS A 158 22.51 20.47 -5.17
CA HIS A 158 23.55 19.46 -4.93
C HIS A 158 23.31 18.73 -3.61
N SER A 159 22.93 19.42 -2.54
CA SER A 159 22.61 18.78 -1.26
C SER A 159 21.42 17.81 -1.37
N ALA A 160 20.39 18.20 -2.14
CA ALA A 160 19.21 17.35 -2.38
C ALA A 160 19.56 16.07 -3.16
N LEU A 161 20.55 16.14 -4.06
CA LEU A 161 21.08 14.99 -4.79
C LEU A 161 22.09 14.15 -3.97
N ALA A 162 22.84 14.79 -3.06
CA ALA A 162 23.92 14.17 -2.29
C ALA A 162 23.46 13.44 -1.01
N LEU A 163 22.25 13.71 -0.50
CA LEU A 163 21.65 13.02 0.66
C LEU A 163 21.30 11.54 0.40
N ASP A 164 22.00 10.88 -0.52
CA ASP A 164 21.83 9.48 -0.91
C ASP A 164 22.23 8.49 0.22
N ASP A 165 22.85 8.95 1.33
CA ASP A 165 23.68 8.04 2.15
C ASP A 165 23.50 7.92 3.68
N SER A 166 22.62 8.64 4.39
CA SER A 166 22.76 8.65 5.87
C SER A 166 21.69 8.00 6.74
N GLU A 167 20.53 7.58 6.22
CA GLU A 167 19.60 6.79 7.06
C GLU A 167 19.03 5.59 6.29
N PRO A 168 19.36 4.35 6.73
CA PRO A 168 18.52 3.22 6.39
C PRO A 168 17.12 3.56 6.90
N THR A 169 16.12 3.52 6.01
CA THR A 169 14.71 3.65 6.42
C THR A 169 14.51 2.78 7.67
N PRO A 170 14.03 3.34 8.80
CA PRO A 170 14.12 2.72 10.12
C PRO A 170 13.09 1.60 10.31
N ILE A 171 12.98 0.68 9.35
CA ILE A 171 12.26 -0.59 9.47
C ILE A 171 12.99 -1.61 8.60
N ALA A 172 14.28 -1.83 8.86
CA ALA A 172 14.96 -3.01 8.39
C ALA A 172 14.36 -4.23 9.12
N VAL A 173 13.25 -4.78 8.62
CA VAL A 173 12.82 -6.12 9.02
C VAL A 173 13.91 -7.08 8.56
N PRO A 174 14.62 -7.78 9.46
CA PRO A 174 15.68 -8.71 9.09
C PRO A 174 15.13 -9.74 8.11
N ALA A 175 15.91 -10.08 7.08
CA ALA A 175 15.58 -11.20 6.22
C ALA A 175 15.44 -12.47 7.09
N PRO A 176 14.42 -13.32 6.87
CA PRO A 176 14.30 -14.56 7.63
C PRO A 176 15.56 -15.38 7.39
N GLN A 177 16.30 -15.66 8.46
CA GLN A 177 17.45 -16.56 8.42
C GLN A 177 16.94 -17.90 7.91
N ARG A 178 17.39 -18.31 6.72
CA ARG A 178 17.19 -19.68 6.26
C ARG A 178 17.91 -20.56 7.27
N ARG A 179 17.16 -21.20 8.18
CA ARG A 179 17.67 -22.33 8.95
C ARG A 179 18.18 -23.35 7.92
N ALA A 180 19.49 -23.52 7.85
CA ALA A 180 20.08 -24.72 7.27
C ALA A 180 19.52 -25.89 8.08
N LEU A 181 18.72 -26.73 7.42
CA LEU A 181 18.33 -28.01 7.99
C LEU A 181 19.57 -28.91 7.98
N PRO A 182 19.82 -29.65 9.08
CA PRO A 182 20.94 -30.59 9.19
C PRO A 182 20.79 -31.79 8.24
#